data_AF-A0A2T2TH35-F1
#
_entry.id   AF-A0A2T2TH35-F1
#
_cell.length_a   1.000
_cell.length_b   1.000
_cell.length_c   1.000
_cell.angle_alpha   90.00
_cell.angle_beta   90.00
_cell.angle_gamma   90.00
#
_symmetry.space_group_name_H-M   'P 1'
#
loop_
_entity.id
_entity.type
_entity.pdbx_description
1 polymer ?
#
loop_
_entity_poly.entity_id
_entity_poly.type
_entity_poly.pdbx_seq_one_letter_code
_entity_poly.pdbx_strand_id
1 'polypeptide(L)'
;ADAQLFFRVFNPISQSERHDPDGDYIRRFVPELADLPDDALYVPWKESGARLSAFGVTLGETYPWPIVDHAEARETALDAYESIK
;
A
#
# COMPACT_ATOMS: atom_id res chain seq x y z
N ALA A 1 -16.60 -18.03 16.92
CA ALA A 1 -16.52 -17.41 15.59
C ALA A 1 -15.17 -16.70 15.53
N ASP A 2 -14.23 -17.22 14.74
CA ASP A 2 -12.83 -16.73 14.68
C ASP A 2 -12.57 -15.77 13.51
N ALA A 3 -13.58 -15.52 12.66
CA ALA A 3 -13.47 -14.56 11.58
C ALA A 3 -13.55 -13.12 12.11
N GLN A 4 -12.70 -12.24 11.60
CA GLN A 4 -12.85 -10.81 11.83
C GLN A 4 -14.13 -10.28 11.17
N LEU A 5 -14.70 -9.21 11.72
CA LEU A 5 -15.93 -8.59 11.24
C LEU A 5 -15.70 -7.90 9.89
N PHE A 6 -16.61 -8.09 8.93
CA PHE A 6 -16.46 -7.60 7.55
C PHE A 6 -16.22 -6.09 7.45
N PHE A 7 -16.86 -5.30 8.31
CA PHE A 7 -16.70 -3.85 8.32
C PHE A 7 -15.31 -3.36 8.79
N ARG A 8 -14.44 -4.27 9.24
CA ARG A 8 -13.04 -3.95 9.57
C ARG A 8 -12.18 -4.01 8.32
N VAL A 9 -12.11 -2.89 7.60
CA VAL A 9 -11.19 -2.69 6.48
C VAL A 9 -9.93 -1.98 7.01
N PHE A 10 -8.84 -2.72 7.18
CA PHE A 10 -7.56 -2.15 7.60
C PHE A 10 -6.87 -1.43 6.45
N ASN A 11 -6.12 -0.38 6.77
CA ASN A 11 -5.27 0.33 5.81
C ASN A 11 -3.96 -0.45 5.62
N PRO A 12 -3.64 -0.95 4.41
CA PRO A 12 -2.41 -1.69 4.15
C PRO A 12 -1.16 -0.89 4.52
N ILE A 13 -1.15 0.43 4.33
CA ILE A 13 -0.01 1.29 4.62
C ILE A 13 0.31 1.25 6.11
N SER A 14 -0.69 1.50 6.97
CA SER A 14 -0.47 1.48 8.42
C SER A 14 -0.24 0.08 8.98
N GLN A 15 -0.70 -0.97 8.28
CA GLN A 15 -0.33 -2.34 8.61
C GLN A 15 1.14 -2.61 8.28
N SER A 16 1.63 -2.19 7.12
CA SER A 16 3.05 -2.31 6.76
C SER A 16 3.94 -1.56 7.73
N GLU A 17 3.67 -0.27 8.00
CA GLU A 17 4.45 0.52 8.97
C GLU A 17 4.49 -0.11 10.37
N ARG A 18 3.39 -0.77 10.78
CA ARG A 18 3.29 -1.41 12.10
C ARG A 18 4.02 -2.75 12.17
N HIS A 19 3.98 -3.55 11.11
CA HIS A 19 4.41 -4.95 11.12
C HIS A 19 5.73 -5.20 10.41
N ASP A 20 6.18 -4.24 9.60
CA ASP A 20 7.46 -4.21 8.90
C ASP A 20 8.07 -2.81 9.02
N PRO A 21 8.40 -2.32 10.24
CA PRO A 21 8.78 -0.92 10.47
C PRO A 21 10.05 -0.48 9.73
N ASP A 22 10.97 -1.41 9.49
CA ASP A 22 12.23 -1.18 8.78
C ASP A 22 12.12 -1.51 7.27
N GLY A 23 10.96 -1.99 6.83
CA GLY A 23 10.73 -2.33 5.42
C GLY A 23 11.44 -3.59 4.93
N ASP A 24 12.11 -4.35 5.82
CA ASP A 24 12.91 -5.53 5.46
C ASP A 24 12.11 -6.55 4.65
N TYR A 25 10.84 -6.75 4.99
CA TYR A 25 9.97 -7.66 4.26
C TYR A 25 9.70 -7.11 2.85
N ILE A 26 9.29 -5.85 2.73
CA ILE A 26 9.04 -5.22 1.43
C ILE A 26 10.30 -5.25 0.56
N ARG A 27 11.46 -4.83 1.09
CA ARG A 27 12.73 -4.80 0.35
C ARG A 27 13.16 -6.17 -0.14
N ARG A 28 12.89 -7.22 0.65
CA ARG A 28 13.22 -8.60 0.28
C ARG A 28 12.33 -9.14 -0.85
N PHE A 29 11.03 -8.83 -0.82
CA PHE A 29 10.05 -9.45 -1.72
C PHE A 29 9.59 -8.56 -2.88
N VAL A 30 9.90 -7.27 -2.83
CA VAL A 30 9.65 -6.27 -3.87
C VAL A 30 10.99 -5.59 -4.18
N PRO A 31 11.93 -6.31 -4.83
CA PRO A 31 13.32 -5.86 -4.98
C PRO A 31 13.45 -4.56 -5.78
N GLU A 32 12.49 -4.22 -6.64
CA GLU A 32 12.43 -2.94 -7.34
C GLU A 32 12.27 -1.74 -6.41
N LEU A 33 11.85 -1.93 -5.16
CA LEU A 33 11.75 -0.89 -4.13
C LEU A 33 12.89 -0.96 -3.10
N ALA A 34 13.82 -1.91 -3.23
CA ALA A 34 14.78 -2.24 -2.18
C ALA A 34 15.69 -1.07 -1.77
N ASP A 35 15.93 -0.12 -2.67
CA ASP A 35 16.80 1.04 -2.45
C ASP A 35 16.05 2.32 -2.04
N LEU A 36 14.72 2.31 -2.01
CA LEU A 36 13.94 3.48 -1.61
C LEU A 36 14.17 3.83 -0.13
N PRO A 37 14.21 5.11 0.27
CA PRO A 37 14.24 5.47 1.68
C PRO A 37 12.91 5.12 2.37
N ASP A 38 12.92 4.91 3.68
CA ASP A 38 11.76 4.43 4.45
C ASP A 38 10.52 5.34 4.34
N ASP A 39 10.73 6.65 4.21
CA ASP A 39 9.65 7.63 4.03
C ASP A 39 8.93 7.49 2.68
N ALA A 40 9.59 6.91 1.69
CA ALA A 40 9.05 6.65 0.36
C ALA A 40 8.55 5.20 0.18
N LEU A 41 9.04 4.25 1.00
CA LEU A 41 8.86 2.82 0.77
C LEU A 41 7.40 2.36 0.82
N TYR A 42 6.63 2.84 1.79
CA TYR A 42 5.24 2.39 2.01
C TYR A 42 4.24 3.08 1.08
N VAL A 43 4.60 4.24 0.53
CA VAL A 43 3.73 5.09 -0.29
C VAL A 43 4.47 5.72 -1.48
N PRO A 44 5.15 4.93 -2.34
CA PRO A 44 5.98 5.47 -3.41
C PRO A 44 5.20 6.39 -4.37
N TRP A 45 3.90 6.17 -4.56
CA TRP A 45 3.03 7.02 -5.38
C TRP A 45 2.77 8.43 -4.83
N LYS A 46 3.13 8.71 -3.58
CA LYS A 46 3.09 10.06 -3.01
C LYS A 46 4.38 10.85 -3.22
N GLU A 47 5.44 10.19 -3.65
CA GLU A 47 6.73 10.82 -3.91
C GLU A 47 6.79 11.45 -5.30
N SER A 48 7.70 12.43 -5.45
CA SER A 48 7.96 13.01 -6.77
C SER A 48 8.62 11.97 -7.69
N GLY A 49 8.22 11.96 -8.97
CA GLY A 49 8.82 11.07 -9.96
C GLY A 49 10.34 11.22 -10.05
N ALA A 50 10.87 12.45 -9.95
CA ALA A 50 12.32 12.71 -9.96
C ALA A 50 13.06 12.02 -8.80
N ARG A 51 12.46 12.02 -7.59
CA ARG A 51 13.04 11.34 -6.42
C ARG A 51 13.01 9.83 -6.62
N LEU A 52 11.90 9.27 -7.07
CA LEU A 52 11.77 7.83 -7.35
C LEU A 52 12.77 7.38 -8.42
N SER A 53 12.91 8.14 -9.50
CA SER A 53 13.83 7.82 -10.59
C SER A 53 15.29 7.82 -10.14
N ALA A 54 15.66 8.60 -9.11
CA ALA A 54 17.01 8.55 -8.53
C ALA A 54 17.33 7.19 -7.87
N PHE A 55 16.30 6.41 -7.53
CA PHE A 55 16.39 5.04 -7.00
C PHE A 55 15.93 3.97 -8.02
N GLY A 56 15.82 4.33 -9.31
CA GLY A 56 15.42 3.38 -10.34
C GLY A 56 13.93 3.01 -10.34
N VAL A 57 13.09 3.78 -9.65
CA VAL A 57 11.64 3.55 -9.60
C VAL A 57 10.90 4.50 -10.56
N THR A 58 10.10 3.93 -11.45
CA THR A 58 9.18 4.64 -12.34
C THR A 58 7.79 4.04 -12.21
N LEU A 59 6.83 4.85 -11.75
CA LEU A 59 5.47 4.38 -11.52
C LEU A 59 4.75 4.08 -12.84
N GLY A 60 4.16 2.90 -12.94
CA GLY A 60 3.55 2.35 -14.15
C GLY A 60 4.52 1.58 -15.05
N GLU A 61 5.81 1.57 -14.74
CA GLU A 61 6.82 0.81 -15.49
C GLU A 61 7.53 -0.22 -14.61
N THR A 62 8.26 0.24 -13.59
CA THR A 62 8.99 -0.65 -12.66
C THR A 62 8.16 -1.04 -11.45
N TYR A 63 7.30 -0.14 -10.98
CA TYR A 63 6.36 -0.39 -9.89
C TYR A 63 4.99 0.21 -10.23
N PRO A 64 3.85 -0.45 -9.97
CA PRO A 64 2.55 0.05 -10.40
C PRO A 64 2.06 1.24 -9.56
N TRP A 65 1.14 2.01 -10.14
CA TRP A 65 0.27 2.90 -9.35
C TRP A 65 -0.70 2.08 -8.49
N PRO A 66 -1.18 2.62 -7.35
CA PRO A 66 -2.29 2.02 -6.63
C PRO A 66 -3.47 1.77 -7.58
N ILE A 67 -4.00 0.55 -7.56
CA ILE A 67 -5.08 0.13 -8.46
C ILE A 67 -6.41 0.76 -8.02
N VAL A 68 -6.53 1.09 -6.73
CA VAL A 68 -7.69 1.76 -6.12
C VAL A 68 -7.20 2.76 -5.08
N ASP A 69 -7.98 3.82 -4.85
CA ASP A 69 -7.85 4.62 -3.62
C ASP A 69 -8.43 3.84 -2.43
N HIS A 70 -7.71 3.82 -1.30
CA HIS A 70 -8.13 3.03 -0.14
C HIS A 70 -9.44 3.56 0.47
N ALA A 71 -9.58 4.88 0.58
CA ALA A 71 -10.76 5.47 1.20
C ALA A 71 -12.01 5.16 0.38
N GLU A 72 -11.93 5.34 -0.95
CA GLU A 72 -13.02 5.02 -1.87
C GLU A 72 -13.35 3.51 -1.88
N ALA A 73 -12.32 2.65 -1.90
CA ALA A 73 -12.51 1.20 -1.87
C ALA A 73 -13.14 0.73 -0.54
N ARG A 74 -12.77 1.37 0.58
CA ARG A 74 -13.35 1.10 1.88
C ARG A 74 -14.84 1.47 1.90
N GLU A 75 -15.21 2.64 1.40
CA GLU A 75 -16.61 3.06 1.31
C GLU A 75 -17.42 2.09 0.46
N THR A 76 -16.91 1.76 -0.73
CA THR A 76 -17.55 0.79 -1.65
C THR A 76 -17.78 -0.57 -0.98
N ALA A 77 -16.81 -1.06 -0.20
CA ALA A 77 -16.94 -2.33 0.52
C ALA A 77 -18.01 -2.27 1.62
N LEU A 78 -18.12 -1.16 2.34
CA LEU A 78 -19.12 -0.98 3.39
C LEU A 78 -20.53 -0.86 2.80
N ASP A 79 -20.70 -0.10 1.73
CA ASP A 79 -22.00 0.04 1.03
C ASP A 79 -22.48 -1.31 0.50
N ALA A 80 -21.57 -2.09 -0.11
CA ALA A 80 -21.90 -3.44 -0.57
C ALA A 80 -22.33 -4.35 0.59
N TYR A 81 -21.65 -4.27 1.75
CA TYR A 81 -22.04 -5.04 2.94
C TYR A 81 -23.40 -4.62 3.49
N GLU A 82 -23.71 -3.32 3.51
CA GLU A 82 -25.01 -2.83 3.93
C GLU A 82 -26.13 -3.30 3.00
N SER A 83 -25.86 -3.45 1.70
CA SER A 83 -26.86 -3.91 0.72
C SER A 83 -27.25 -5.39 0.85
N ILE A 84 -26.38 -6.22 1.43
CA ILE A 84 -26.59 -7.67 1.60
C ILE A 84 -27.01 -8.07 3.03
N LYS A 85 -26.98 -7.11 3.95
CA LYS A 85 -27.39 -7.30 5.34
C LYS A 85 -28.90 -7.29 5.48
#